data_AF-A0AAW7KZL8-F1
#
_entry.id   AF-A0AAW7KZL8-F1
#
_cell.length_a   1.000
_cell.length_b   1.000
_cell.length_c   1.000
_cell.angle_alpha   90.00
_cell.angle_beta   90.00
_cell.angle_gamma   90.00
#
_symmetry.space_group_name_H-M   'P 1'
#
loop_
_entity.id
_entity.type
_entity.pdbx_description
1 polymer ?
#
loop_
_entity_poly.entity_id
_entity_poly.type
_entity_poly.pdbx_seq_one_letter_code
_entity_poly.pdbx_strand_id
1 'polypeptide(L)'
;MKNVKITPAHSIEASAWADALFYEWNESGIPFDVTCFDSVPPTLKEVHEALSVALGYASWDELIEHVSCPHEPIYITAENNAHEALGERLSRYIKYNYSHGMVLNMLENAGVGYSPSDRRAILELTSPWGLIVEQRQLADGIMVVKTAGHGGLKLTKERGDAIPSHLTLNSEYYEEDEAFALVYLTYPQLFPSAQDKANGLGRLSIFTSHSVPRKKNQAEIDFLAECNVSFDPELDLVSKPHVEDEELNRDLTGMEKHVIRYLSECVLINKRPIAMPDTEYVPSLADWVECLNRVPRIDGTWRKKDKSWKEHFYTTPGLD
;
A
#
# COMPACT_ATOMS: atom_id res chain seq x y z
N MET A 1 -30.96 13.47 5.58
CA MET A 1 -29.97 14.05 6.50
C MET A 1 -28.88 14.83 5.73
N LYS A 2 -29.23 15.76 4.82
CA LYS A 2 -28.27 16.37 3.87
C LYS A 2 -27.74 17.76 4.27
N ASN A 3 -28.12 18.32 5.43
CA ASN A 3 -27.80 19.69 5.83
C ASN A 3 -27.11 19.76 7.21
N VAL A 4 -26.24 18.80 7.57
CA VAL A 4 -25.49 18.91 8.81
C VAL A 4 -24.36 19.93 8.62
N LYS A 5 -24.45 21.04 9.35
CA LYS A 5 -23.39 22.07 9.43
C LYS A 5 -22.43 21.64 10.54
N ILE A 6 -21.20 21.28 10.16
CA ILE A 6 -20.15 20.94 11.13
C ILE A 6 -19.49 22.23 11.57
N THR A 7 -19.35 22.43 12.87
CA THR A 7 -18.97 23.71 13.45
C THR A 7 -17.86 23.50 14.49
N PRO A 8 -16.63 24.00 14.23
CA PRO A 8 -15.53 23.92 15.20
C PRO A 8 -15.81 24.85 16.38
N ALA A 9 -15.28 24.53 17.56
CA ALA A 9 -15.48 25.29 18.79
C ALA A 9 -14.93 26.72 18.74
N HIS A 10 -13.91 26.97 17.92
CA HIS A 10 -13.30 28.29 17.76
C HIS A 10 -12.45 28.38 16.48
N SER A 11 -12.08 29.60 16.10
CA SER A 11 -11.26 29.88 14.90
C SER A 11 -9.92 29.13 14.88
N ILE A 12 -9.27 28.95 16.04
CA ILE A 12 -8.00 28.18 16.12
C ILE A 12 -8.21 26.72 15.70
N GLU A 13 -9.37 26.12 15.99
CA GLU A 13 -9.65 24.73 15.64
C GLU A 13 -10.01 24.63 14.15
N ALA A 14 -10.79 25.59 13.64
CA ALA A 14 -11.04 25.71 12.20
C ALA A 14 -9.72 25.77 11.41
N SER A 15 -8.78 26.63 11.83
CA SER A 15 -7.45 26.72 11.21
C SER A 15 -6.66 25.42 11.35
N ALA A 16 -6.69 24.77 12.51
CA ALA A 16 -6.00 23.50 12.71
C ALA A 16 -6.57 22.34 11.85
N TRP A 17 -7.85 22.38 11.48
CA TRP A 17 -8.44 21.48 10.49
C TRP A 17 -7.97 21.81 9.08
N ALA A 18 -7.91 23.09 8.71
CA ALA A 18 -7.45 23.53 7.39
C ALA A 18 -5.97 23.22 7.16
N ASP A 19 -5.11 23.45 8.15
CA ASP A 19 -3.68 23.15 8.07
C ASP A 19 -3.43 21.66 7.87
N ALA A 20 -4.16 20.81 8.62
CA ALA A 20 -4.05 19.36 8.46
C ALA A 20 -4.60 18.89 7.11
N LEU A 21 -5.73 19.44 6.67
CA LEU A 21 -6.30 19.14 5.36
C LEU A 21 -5.35 19.55 4.23
N PHE A 22 -4.69 20.70 4.35
CA PHE A 22 -3.71 21.19 3.39
C PHE A 22 -2.49 20.26 3.29
N TYR A 23 -2.00 19.74 4.42
CA TYR A 23 -0.93 18.75 4.44
C TYR A 23 -1.34 17.46 3.72
N GLU A 24 -2.48 16.88 4.11
CA GLU A 24 -3.00 15.66 3.46
C GLU A 24 -3.26 15.87 1.97
N TRP A 25 -3.71 17.06 1.56
CA TRP A 25 -3.93 17.38 0.15
C TRP A 25 -2.64 17.31 -0.66
N ASN A 26 -1.57 17.92 -0.16
CA ASN A 26 -0.28 17.93 -0.84
C ASN A 26 0.32 16.53 -0.96
N GLU A 27 0.13 15.68 0.04
CA GLU A 27 0.59 14.29 0.01
C GLU A 27 -0.28 13.38 -0.88
N SER A 28 -1.58 13.68 -1.00
CA SER A 28 -2.54 12.84 -1.74
C SER A 28 -2.34 12.84 -3.27
N GLY A 29 -1.73 13.90 -3.82
CA GLY A 29 -1.64 14.11 -5.27
C GLY A 29 -2.97 14.41 -5.98
N ILE A 30 -4.07 14.62 -5.23
CA ILE A 30 -5.38 14.96 -5.80
C ILE A 30 -5.32 16.39 -6.34
N PRO A 31 -5.65 16.63 -7.63
CA PRO A 31 -5.69 17.97 -8.17
C PRO A 31 -6.80 18.79 -7.49
N PHE A 32 -6.53 20.07 -7.22
CA PHE A 32 -7.54 20.95 -6.63
C PHE A 32 -8.69 21.27 -7.60
N ASP A 33 -8.45 21.06 -8.90
CA ASP A 33 -9.47 21.07 -9.94
C ASP A 33 -9.26 19.86 -10.85
N VAL A 34 -10.14 18.85 -10.73
CA VAL A 34 -10.00 17.58 -11.45
C VAL A 34 -10.23 17.70 -12.95
N THR A 35 -10.74 18.84 -13.41
CA THR A 35 -10.94 19.13 -14.83
C THR A 35 -9.71 19.78 -15.47
N CYS A 36 -8.68 20.09 -14.68
CA CYS A 36 -7.46 20.76 -15.13
C CYS A 36 -6.25 19.81 -15.08
N PHE A 37 -5.69 19.49 -16.25
CA PHE A 37 -4.50 18.63 -16.36
C PHE A 37 -3.22 19.26 -15.78
N ASP A 38 -3.16 20.60 -15.71
CA ASP A 38 -2.03 21.36 -15.16
C ASP A 38 -2.34 21.90 -13.74
N SER A 39 -3.19 21.20 -12.98
CA SER A 39 -3.56 21.64 -11.63
C SER A 39 -2.32 21.74 -10.75
N VAL A 40 -2.08 22.96 -10.24
CA VAL A 40 -1.08 23.20 -9.21
C VAL A 40 -1.64 22.81 -7.84
N PRO A 41 -0.78 22.43 -6.88
CA PRO A 41 -1.22 22.23 -5.50
C PRO A 41 -1.98 23.45 -4.98
N PRO A 42 -3.04 23.27 -4.18
CA PRO A 42 -3.81 24.40 -3.66
C PRO A 42 -2.94 25.28 -2.77
N THR A 43 -3.32 26.53 -2.62
CA THR A 43 -2.82 27.38 -1.53
C THR A 43 -3.59 27.09 -0.24
N LEU A 44 -3.00 27.39 0.92
CA LEU A 44 -3.71 27.27 2.20
C LEU A 44 -5.01 28.10 2.23
N LYS A 45 -5.03 29.25 1.55
CA LYS A 45 -6.23 30.07 1.42
C LYS A 45 -7.34 29.36 0.63
N GLU A 46 -6.98 28.67 -0.45
CA GLU A 46 -7.95 27.89 -1.23
C GLU A 46 -8.49 26.70 -0.41
N VAL A 47 -7.64 26.06 0.40
CA VAL A 47 -8.08 25.02 1.34
C VAL A 47 -9.02 25.58 2.41
N HIS A 48 -8.77 26.77 2.95
CA HIS A 48 -9.71 27.44 3.86
C HIS A 48 -11.10 27.59 3.24
N GLU A 49 -11.17 28.09 2.00
CA GLU A 49 -12.46 28.24 1.31
C GLU A 49 -13.12 26.89 1.04
N ALA A 50 -12.39 25.92 0.50
CA ALA A 50 -12.91 24.58 0.23
C ALA A 50 -13.43 23.90 1.50
N LEU A 51 -12.68 23.98 2.60
CA LEU A 51 -13.06 23.45 3.91
C LEU A 51 -14.35 24.13 4.41
N SER A 52 -14.44 25.46 4.34
CA SER A 52 -15.63 26.17 4.81
C SER A 52 -16.91 25.70 4.09
N VAL A 53 -16.82 25.50 2.76
CA VAL A 53 -17.93 24.98 1.94
C VAL A 53 -18.24 23.53 2.29
N ALA A 54 -17.22 22.70 2.51
CA ALA A 54 -17.39 21.33 2.96
C ALA A 54 -18.03 21.22 4.35
N LEU A 55 -17.80 22.18 5.25
CA LEU A 55 -18.44 22.27 6.57
C LEU A 55 -19.89 22.78 6.49
N GLY A 56 -20.26 23.43 5.39
CA GLY A 56 -21.60 23.96 5.14
C GLY A 56 -21.75 25.47 5.31
N TYR A 57 -20.66 26.21 5.23
CA TYR A 57 -20.61 27.67 5.20
C TYR A 57 -20.43 28.14 3.75
N ALA A 58 -20.76 29.39 3.45
CA ALA A 58 -20.60 29.96 2.12
C ALA A 58 -19.15 30.38 1.83
N SER A 59 -18.40 30.76 2.87
CA SER A 59 -17.00 31.17 2.79
C SER A 59 -16.27 30.98 4.11
N TRP A 60 -14.94 31.07 4.06
CA TRP A 60 -14.10 31.07 5.26
C TRP A 60 -14.44 32.22 6.21
N ASP A 61 -14.69 33.41 5.67
CA ASP A 61 -15.05 34.59 6.47
C ASP A 61 -16.36 34.38 7.25
N GLU A 62 -17.39 33.77 6.63
CA GLU A 62 -18.65 33.44 7.33
C GLU A 62 -18.40 32.45 8.48
N LEU A 63 -17.60 31.42 8.23
CA LEU A 63 -17.23 30.44 9.25
C LEU A 63 -16.53 31.13 10.43
N ILE A 64 -15.53 31.97 10.16
CA ILE A 64 -14.76 32.66 11.20
C ILE A 64 -15.63 33.64 11.97
N GLU A 65 -16.50 34.41 11.31
CA GLU A 65 -17.45 35.31 11.97
C GLU A 65 -18.37 34.53 12.92
N HIS A 66 -18.90 33.39 12.47
CA HIS A 66 -19.78 32.55 13.27
C HIS A 66 -19.07 32.01 14.53
N VAL A 67 -17.89 31.40 14.38
CA VAL A 67 -17.18 30.75 15.50
C VAL A 67 -16.46 31.75 16.41
N SER A 68 -16.43 33.03 16.03
CA SER A 68 -15.97 34.12 16.91
C SER A 68 -17.04 34.54 17.93
N CYS A 69 -18.29 34.10 17.75
CA CYS A 69 -19.39 34.33 18.69
C CYS A 69 -19.63 33.08 19.56
N PRO A 70 -20.24 33.22 20.76
CA PRO A 70 -20.65 32.07 21.57
C PRO A 70 -21.59 31.14 20.78
N HIS A 71 -21.21 29.87 20.67
CA HIS A 71 -21.98 28.82 20.00
C HIS A 71 -21.61 27.46 20.59
N GLU A 72 -22.40 26.44 20.28
CA GLU A 72 -22.07 25.05 20.61
C GLU A 72 -21.41 24.39 19.40
N PRO A 73 -20.26 23.71 19.57
CA PRO A 73 -19.61 23.01 18.47
C PRO A 73 -20.46 21.82 18.00
N ILE A 74 -20.37 21.53 16.71
CA ILE A 74 -21.06 20.40 16.08
C ILE A 74 -20.01 19.55 15.40
N TYR A 75 -19.69 18.42 16.00
CA TYR A 75 -18.72 17.46 15.48
C TYR A 75 -19.39 16.29 14.76
N ILE A 76 -18.61 15.54 13.99
CA ILE A 76 -19.00 14.24 13.45
C ILE A 76 -19.22 13.27 14.60
N THR A 77 -20.34 12.54 14.58
CA THR A 77 -20.65 11.47 15.52
C THR A 77 -21.22 10.27 14.77
N ALA A 78 -21.29 9.11 15.43
CA ALA A 78 -21.90 7.91 14.84
C ALA A 78 -23.37 8.13 14.44
N GLU A 79 -24.08 9.02 15.16
CA GLU A 79 -25.50 9.31 14.93
C GLU A 79 -25.74 10.25 13.75
N ASN A 80 -24.82 11.20 13.52
CA ASN A 80 -24.97 12.17 12.43
C ASN A 80 -24.29 11.75 11.12
N ASN A 81 -23.31 10.83 11.20
CA ASN A 81 -22.51 10.31 10.08
C ASN A 81 -22.12 11.39 9.04
N ALA A 82 -21.78 12.59 9.52
CA ALA A 82 -21.60 13.74 8.64
C ALA A 82 -20.37 13.64 7.74
N HIS A 83 -19.49 12.65 7.97
CA HIS A 83 -18.29 12.41 7.18
C HIS A 83 -18.58 12.26 5.68
N GLU A 84 -19.59 11.45 5.31
CA GLU A 84 -19.98 11.27 3.90
C GLU A 84 -20.45 12.59 3.27
N ALA A 85 -21.20 13.40 4.01
CA ALA A 85 -21.70 14.68 3.53
C ALA A 85 -20.57 15.72 3.34
N LEU A 86 -19.55 15.69 4.19
CA LEU A 86 -18.34 16.51 4.02
C LEU A 86 -17.57 16.08 2.77
N GLY A 87 -17.32 14.78 2.63
CA GLY A 87 -16.65 14.20 1.46
C GLY A 87 -17.36 14.51 0.15
N GLU A 88 -18.69 14.39 0.12
CA GLU A 88 -19.50 14.72 -1.05
C GLU A 88 -19.42 16.21 -1.41
N ARG A 89 -19.50 17.11 -0.40
CA ARG A 89 -19.38 18.56 -0.62
C ARG A 89 -18.00 18.95 -1.14
N LEU A 90 -16.93 18.39 -0.55
CA LEU A 90 -15.57 18.68 -0.95
C LEU A 90 -15.25 18.11 -2.34
N SER A 91 -15.71 16.89 -2.64
CA SER A 91 -15.57 16.27 -3.97
C SER A 91 -16.25 17.13 -5.05
N ARG A 92 -17.46 17.63 -4.77
CA ARG A 92 -18.17 18.55 -5.68
C ARG A 92 -17.46 19.90 -5.81
N TYR A 93 -16.85 20.42 -4.76
CA TYR A 93 -16.08 21.67 -4.79
C TYR A 93 -14.95 21.59 -5.82
N ILE A 94 -14.22 20.47 -5.84
CA ILE A 94 -13.14 20.22 -6.81
C ILE A 94 -13.61 19.59 -8.12
N LYS A 95 -14.92 19.63 -8.38
CA LYS A 95 -15.59 19.23 -9.63
C LYS A 95 -15.66 17.74 -9.94
N TYR A 96 -15.48 16.85 -8.95
CA TYR A 96 -15.97 15.49 -9.12
C TYR A 96 -17.51 15.49 -9.20
N ASN A 97 -18.06 14.63 -10.05
CA ASN A 97 -19.51 14.42 -10.17
C ASN A 97 -20.05 13.30 -9.26
N TYR A 98 -19.19 12.72 -8.42
CA TYR A 98 -19.51 11.72 -7.40
C TYR A 98 -18.70 11.98 -6.11
N SER A 99 -19.04 11.27 -5.04
CA SER A 99 -18.26 11.31 -3.78
C SER A 99 -16.98 10.49 -3.95
N HIS A 100 -15.81 11.14 -3.88
CA HIS A 100 -14.54 10.49 -4.20
C HIS A 100 -13.88 9.87 -2.96
N GLY A 101 -13.55 8.58 -3.02
CA GLY A 101 -12.99 7.82 -1.88
C GLY A 101 -11.70 8.43 -1.30
N MET A 102 -10.77 8.87 -2.15
CA MET A 102 -9.54 9.51 -1.64
C MET A 102 -9.81 10.87 -0.97
N VAL A 103 -10.86 11.59 -1.36
CA VAL A 103 -11.23 12.86 -0.72
C VAL A 103 -11.83 12.60 0.67
N LEU A 104 -12.61 11.53 0.82
CA LEU A 104 -13.09 11.04 2.11
C LEU A 104 -11.92 10.66 3.02
N ASN A 105 -10.97 9.85 2.54
CA ASN A 105 -9.79 9.44 3.32
C ASN A 105 -8.96 10.65 3.75
N MET A 106 -8.77 11.64 2.86
CA MET A 106 -8.05 12.86 3.15
C MET A 106 -8.71 13.68 4.29
N LEU A 107 -10.05 13.78 4.29
CA LEU A 107 -10.81 14.43 5.37
C LEU A 107 -10.68 13.67 6.70
N GLU A 108 -10.78 12.34 6.66
CA GLU A 108 -10.66 11.47 7.82
C GLU A 108 -9.26 11.55 8.43
N ASN A 109 -8.21 11.43 7.62
CA ASN A 109 -6.81 11.55 8.03
C ASN A 109 -6.51 12.92 8.65
N ALA A 110 -7.02 13.99 8.05
CA ALA A 110 -6.88 15.34 8.60
C ALA A 110 -7.66 15.54 9.92
N GLY A 111 -8.58 14.62 10.24
CA GLY A 111 -9.46 14.69 11.41
C GLY A 111 -10.47 15.84 11.31
N VAL A 112 -10.85 16.22 10.10
CA VAL A 112 -11.77 17.35 9.86
C VAL A 112 -13.15 17.02 10.42
N GLY A 113 -13.69 17.93 11.24
CA GLY A 113 -15.02 17.78 11.81
C GLY A 113 -15.11 16.87 13.03
N TYR A 114 -14.04 16.17 13.41
CA TYR A 114 -13.99 15.36 14.62
C TYR A 114 -13.64 16.21 15.84
N SER A 115 -14.17 15.81 17.00
CA SER A 115 -13.82 16.46 18.26
C SER A 115 -12.31 16.31 18.56
N PRO A 116 -11.70 17.16 19.41
CA PRO A 116 -10.30 17.01 19.76
C PRO A 116 -9.93 15.64 20.32
N SER A 117 -10.83 14.96 21.05
CA SER A 117 -10.59 13.60 21.53
C SER A 117 -10.61 12.58 20.40
N ASP A 118 -11.60 12.66 19.52
CA ASP A 118 -11.75 11.70 18.42
C ASP A 118 -10.64 11.89 17.39
N ARG A 119 -10.25 13.14 17.11
CA ARG A 119 -9.10 13.44 16.25
C ARG A 119 -7.81 12.82 16.76
N ARG A 120 -7.56 12.86 18.08
CA ARG A 120 -6.40 12.17 18.67
C ARG A 120 -6.50 10.66 18.49
N ALA A 121 -7.68 10.08 18.66
CA ALA A 121 -7.87 8.65 18.46
C ALA A 121 -7.70 8.23 16.98
N ILE A 122 -8.18 9.06 16.04
CA ILE A 122 -8.02 8.84 14.59
C ILE A 122 -6.55 8.87 14.21
N LEU A 123 -5.78 9.87 14.65
CA LEU A 123 -4.35 9.97 14.32
C LEU A 123 -3.54 8.72 14.70
N GLU A 124 -3.87 8.08 15.83
CA GLU A 124 -3.23 6.82 16.25
C GLU A 124 -3.57 5.63 15.32
N LEU A 125 -4.72 5.70 14.66
CA LEU A 125 -5.27 4.70 13.75
C LEU A 125 -5.13 5.09 12.27
N THR A 126 -4.47 6.20 11.95
CA THR A 126 -4.28 6.63 10.56
C THR A 126 -3.07 5.94 9.93
N SER A 127 -3.28 5.43 8.72
CA SER A 127 -2.22 4.98 7.81
C SER A 127 -2.25 5.81 6.51
N PRO A 128 -1.21 5.74 5.67
CA PRO A 128 -1.22 6.37 4.35
C PRO A 128 -2.40 5.94 3.45
N TRP A 129 -3.02 4.79 3.73
CA TRP A 129 -4.15 4.26 2.97
C TRP A 129 -5.52 4.51 3.62
N GLY A 130 -5.56 5.38 4.63
CA GLY A 130 -6.77 5.73 5.40
C GLY A 130 -6.80 5.12 6.80
N LEU A 131 -7.98 5.17 7.44
CA LEU A 131 -8.18 4.66 8.79
C LEU A 131 -7.99 3.14 8.87
N ILE A 132 -7.20 2.71 9.84
CA ILE A 132 -6.95 1.31 10.16
C ILE A 132 -8.21 0.74 10.83
N VAL A 133 -8.83 -0.26 10.18
CA VAL A 133 -10.00 -0.97 10.70
C VAL A 133 -9.63 -2.30 11.35
N GLU A 134 -8.50 -2.89 10.94
CA GLU A 134 -7.95 -4.11 11.51
C GLU A 134 -6.43 -3.96 11.68
N GLN A 135 -5.93 -4.36 12.85
CA GLN A 135 -4.51 -4.49 13.09
C GLN A 135 -4.20 -5.82 13.77
N ARG A 136 -3.16 -6.50 13.32
CA ARG A 136 -2.70 -7.76 13.91
C ARG A 136 -1.20 -7.81 13.95
N GLN A 137 -0.64 -8.19 15.09
CA GLN A 137 0.79 -8.41 15.19
C GLN A 137 1.21 -9.58 14.29
N LEU A 138 2.13 -9.30 13.37
CA LEU A 138 2.71 -10.30 12.48
C LEU A 138 3.96 -10.91 13.11
N ALA A 139 4.83 -10.05 13.64
CA ALA A 139 6.06 -10.39 14.33
C ALA A 139 6.43 -9.25 15.30
N ASP A 140 7.51 -9.43 16.07
CA ASP A 140 7.99 -8.41 17.00
C ASP A 140 8.37 -7.11 16.27
N GLY A 141 7.56 -6.07 16.51
CA GLY A 141 7.69 -4.75 15.91
C GLY A 141 7.16 -4.63 14.48
N ILE A 142 6.36 -5.60 14.00
CA ILE A 142 5.73 -5.59 12.67
C ILE A 142 4.25 -5.93 12.82
N MET A 143 3.39 -4.99 12.42
CA MET A 143 1.94 -5.13 12.44
C MET A 143 1.42 -5.24 11.02
N VAL A 144 0.50 -6.17 10.75
CA VAL A 144 -0.39 -6.07 9.59
C VAL A 144 -1.43 -5.02 9.93
N VAL A 145 -1.64 -4.08 9.03
CA VAL A 145 -2.73 -3.10 9.10
C VAL A 145 -3.60 -3.24 7.88
N LYS A 146 -4.91 -3.11 8.04
CA LYS A 146 -5.87 -3.04 6.94
C LYS A 146 -6.77 -1.84 7.11
N THR A 147 -7.09 -1.21 5.99
CA THR A 147 -8.09 -0.17 5.86
C THR A 147 -9.29 -0.73 5.08
N ALA A 148 -10.26 0.11 4.74
CA ALA A 148 -11.44 -0.32 3.98
C ALA A 148 -11.12 -0.82 2.56
N GLY A 149 -10.00 -0.40 1.97
CA GLY A 149 -9.66 -0.71 0.59
C GLY A 149 -8.22 -1.16 0.33
N HIS A 150 -7.34 -1.08 1.33
CA HIS A 150 -5.91 -1.42 1.20
C HIS A 150 -5.37 -1.97 2.53
N GLY A 151 -4.09 -2.28 2.55
CA GLY A 151 -3.38 -2.69 3.74
C GLY A 151 -1.88 -2.71 3.55
N GLY A 152 -1.20 -3.27 4.54
CA GLY A 152 0.23 -3.42 4.49
C GLY A 152 0.82 -3.72 5.86
N LEU A 153 2.08 -3.37 6.01
CA LEU A 153 2.84 -3.51 7.25
C LEU A 153 3.12 -2.14 7.85
N LYS A 154 2.88 -2.02 9.16
CA LYS A 154 3.37 -0.93 10.01
C LYS A 154 4.52 -1.45 10.87
N LEU A 155 5.67 -0.80 10.79
CA LEU A 155 6.83 -1.12 11.62
C LEU A 155 6.88 -0.21 12.84
N THR A 156 7.48 -0.69 13.93
CA THR A 156 7.93 0.22 14.98
C THR A 156 9.11 1.04 14.47
N LYS A 157 9.36 2.20 15.09
CA LYS A 157 10.47 3.07 14.74
C LYS A 157 11.82 2.34 14.73
N GLU A 158 12.08 1.49 15.71
CA GLU A 158 13.33 0.73 15.80
C GLU A 158 13.49 -0.24 14.63
N ARG A 159 12.39 -0.83 14.14
CA ARG A 159 12.39 -1.68 12.95
C ARG A 159 12.51 -0.85 11.69
N GLY A 160 11.83 0.28 11.56
CA GLY A 160 12.00 1.17 10.40
C GLY A 160 13.46 1.63 10.25
N ASP A 161 14.06 2.10 11.35
CA ASP A 161 15.42 2.63 11.39
C ASP A 161 16.51 1.55 11.15
N ALA A 162 16.19 0.28 11.37
CA ALA A 162 17.10 -0.84 11.14
C ALA A 162 17.08 -1.36 9.69
N ILE A 163 16.15 -0.89 8.84
CA ILE A 163 16.11 -1.30 7.43
C ILE A 163 17.32 -0.69 6.70
N PRO A 164 18.11 -1.50 5.96
CA PRO A 164 19.22 -0.98 5.16
C PRO A 164 18.76 0.11 4.19
N SER A 165 19.59 1.14 4.00
CA SER A 165 19.24 2.30 3.18
C SER A 165 18.85 1.98 1.73
N HIS A 166 19.27 0.83 1.20
CA HIS A 166 18.95 0.36 -0.16
C HIS A 166 17.65 -0.48 -0.24
N LEU A 167 17.02 -0.79 0.90
CA LEU A 167 15.75 -1.51 1.02
C LEU A 167 14.68 -0.70 1.77
N THR A 168 14.99 0.52 2.18
CA THR A 168 14.06 1.39 2.90
C THR A 168 13.30 2.31 1.95
N LEU A 169 12.03 2.54 2.25
CA LEU A 169 11.22 3.60 1.63
C LEU A 169 11.21 4.87 2.49
N ASN A 170 12.01 4.92 3.56
CA ASN A 170 12.00 5.98 4.56
C ASN A 170 10.58 6.22 5.12
N SER A 171 9.87 5.14 5.39
CA SER A 171 8.47 5.11 5.85
C SER A 171 8.32 4.06 6.94
N GLU A 172 7.38 4.27 7.87
CA GLU A 172 6.94 3.22 8.82
C GLU A 172 5.90 2.28 8.20
N TYR A 173 5.34 2.64 7.05
CA TYR A 173 4.27 1.91 6.35
C TYR A 173 4.76 1.36 5.02
N TYR A 174 4.51 0.07 4.79
CA TYR A 174 4.85 -0.67 3.59
C TYR A 174 3.62 -1.38 3.03
N GLU A 175 3.15 -0.91 1.88
CA GLU A 175 1.96 -1.35 1.15
C GLU A 175 1.99 -2.85 0.78
N GLU A 176 0.82 -3.49 0.75
CA GLU A 176 0.64 -4.94 0.64
C GLU A 176 0.88 -5.56 -0.75
N ASP A 177 0.81 -4.79 -1.84
CA ASP A 177 1.04 -5.27 -3.19
C ASP A 177 2.54 -5.45 -3.48
N GLU A 178 3.38 -4.48 -3.12
CA GLU A 178 4.81 -4.52 -3.48
C GLU A 178 5.73 -4.23 -2.31
N ALA A 179 5.49 -3.15 -1.56
CA ALA A 179 6.47 -2.63 -0.61
C ALA A 179 6.71 -3.58 0.56
N PHE A 180 5.71 -4.34 1.02
CA PHE A 180 5.85 -5.28 2.14
C PHE A 180 6.97 -6.32 1.90
N ALA A 181 7.28 -6.63 0.64
CA ALA A 181 8.36 -7.54 0.26
C ALA A 181 9.72 -7.09 0.80
N LEU A 182 9.97 -5.77 0.84
CA LEU A 182 11.19 -5.19 1.39
C LEU A 182 11.36 -5.53 2.88
N VAL A 183 10.27 -5.51 3.64
CA VAL A 183 10.26 -5.88 5.07
C VAL A 183 10.56 -7.36 5.24
N TYR A 184 9.93 -8.21 4.44
CA TYR A 184 10.14 -9.66 4.47
C TYR A 184 11.58 -10.06 4.19
N LEU A 185 12.20 -9.42 3.20
CA LEU A 185 13.60 -9.67 2.84
C LEU A 185 14.58 -9.04 3.82
N THR A 186 14.22 -7.93 4.46
CA THR A 186 15.04 -7.29 5.49
C THR A 186 15.11 -8.11 6.78
N TYR A 187 14.02 -8.80 7.13
CA TYR A 187 13.89 -9.57 8.37
C TYR A 187 13.69 -11.07 8.14
N PRO A 188 14.61 -11.77 7.44
CA PRO A 188 14.43 -13.18 7.08
C PRO A 188 14.35 -14.14 8.27
N GLN A 189 14.77 -13.70 9.47
CA GLN A 189 14.66 -14.43 10.73
C GLN A 189 13.24 -14.41 11.31
N LEU A 190 12.46 -13.37 11.00
CA LEU A 190 11.06 -13.26 11.39
C LEU A 190 10.15 -14.03 10.42
N PHE A 191 10.62 -14.22 9.18
CA PHE A 191 9.91 -14.92 8.10
C PHE A 191 10.73 -16.11 7.59
N PRO A 192 10.87 -17.20 8.37
CA PRO A 192 11.75 -18.31 8.03
C PRO A 192 11.26 -19.15 6.84
N SER A 193 9.97 -19.02 6.47
CA SER A 193 9.36 -19.74 5.35
C SER A 193 10.07 -19.43 4.03
N ALA A 194 10.41 -20.48 3.28
CA ALA A 194 10.93 -20.31 1.93
C ALA A 194 9.87 -19.72 0.98
N GLN A 195 8.58 -19.99 1.24
CA GLN A 195 7.49 -19.43 0.44
C GLN A 195 7.41 -17.91 0.61
N ASP A 196 7.52 -17.43 1.84
CA ASP A 196 7.45 -15.99 2.14
C ASP A 196 8.59 -15.22 1.47
N LYS A 197 9.81 -15.80 1.50
CA LYS A 197 10.97 -15.26 0.79
C LYS A 197 10.78 -15.29 -0.72
N ALA A 198 10.21 -16.37 -1.26
CA ALA A 198 9.95 -16.49 -2.68
C ALA A 198 8.94 -15.44 -3.16
N ASN A 199 7.86 -15.24 -2.40
CA ASN A 199 6.86 -14.20 -2.66
C ASN A 199 7.51 -12.81 -2.64
N GLY A 200 8.33 -12.51 -1.63
CA GLY A 200 9.06 -11.23 -1.56
C GLY A 200 10.01 -11.01 -2.74
N LEU A 201 10.80 -12.02 -3.11
CA LEU A 201 11.68 -11.95 -4.29
C LEU A 201 10.90 -11.77 -5.60
N GLY A 202 9.75 -12.42 -5.71
CA GLY A 202 8.86 -12.32 -6.87
C GLY A 202 8.23 -10.93 -7.01
N ARG A 203 7.85 -10.29 -5.89
CA ARG A 203 7.31 -8.92 -5.87
C ARG A 203 8.36 -7.85 -6.19
N LEU A 204 9.63 -8.14 -5.92
CA LEU A 204 10.76 -7.32 -6.39
C LEU A 204 11.24 -7.72 -7.79
N SER A 205 10.49 -8.59 -8.48
CA SER A 205 10.77 -9.05 -9.84
C SER A 205 12.19 -9.60 -10.04
N ILE A 206 12.77 -10.20 -9.00
CA ILE A 206 13.99 -11.02 -9.14
C ILE A 206 13.70 -12.23 -10.03
N PHE A 207 12.48 -12.75 -9.92
CA PHE A 207 11.87 -13.68 -10.86
C PHE A 207 10.37 -13.40 -10.96
N THR A 208 9.70 -13.95 -11.98
CA THR A 208 8.25 -13.81 -12.11
C THR A 208 7.53 -14.53 -10.96
N SER A 209 6.68 -13.79 -10.23
CA SER A 209 5.91 -14.30 -9.08
C SER A 209 5.02 -15.49 -9.45
N HIS A 210 4.52 -15.53 -10.69
CA HIS A 210 3.71 -16.62 -11.22
C HIS A 210 4.48 -17.95 -11.34
N SER A 211 5.82 -17.93 -11.32
CA SER A 211 6.63 -19.16 -11.41
C SER A 211 6.91 -19.83 -10.08
N VAL A 212 6.38 -19.31 -8.96
CA VAL A 212 6.62 -19.87 -7.63
C VAL A 212 5.63 -21.00 -7.33
N PRO A 213 6.08 -22.26 -7.17
CA PRO A 213 5.20 -23.34 -6.76
C PRO A 213 4.55 -23.06 -5.41
N ARG A 214 3.25 -23.33 -5.31
CA ARG A 214 2.50 -23.30 -4.06
C ARG A 214 1.40 -24.33 -4.10
N LYS A 215 1.39 -25.19 -3.08
CA LYS A 215 0.30 -26.14 -2.89
C LYS A 215 -0.97 -25.40 -2.45
N LYS A 216 -2.02 -25.50 -3.27
CA LYS A 216 -3.37 -24.99 -2.96
C LYS A 216 -4.03 -25.93 -1.95
N ASN A 217 -4.75 -25.38 -0.99
CA ASN A 217 -5.54 -26.17 -0.04
C ASN A 217 -6.89 -26.58 -0.65
N GLN A 218 -7.59 -27.53 -0.01
CA GLN A 218 -8.85 -28.05 -0.54
C GLN A 218 -9.93 -26.96 -0.68
N ALA A 219 -10.04 -26.04 0.29
CA ALA A 219 -11.02 -24.96 0.22
C ALA A 219 -10.74 -23.99 -0.94
N GLU A 220 -9.47 -23.71 -1.24
CA GLU A 220 -9.08 -22.92 -2.42
C GLU A 220 -9.41 -23.66 -3.72
N ILE A 221 -9.18 -24.97 -3.77
CA ILE A 221 -9.53 -25.81 -4.92
C ILE A 221 -11.04 -25.79 -5.14
N ASP A 222 -11.82 -25.99 -4.07
CA ASP A 222 -13.29 -25.99 -4.11
C ASP A 222 -13.82 -24.62 -4.54
N PHE A 223 -13.28 -23.52 -3.99
CA PHE A 223 -13.64 -22.15 -4.38
C PHE A 223 -13.34 -21.88 -5.86
N LEU A 224 -12.15 -22.23 -6.34
CA LEU A 224 -11.80 -22.06 -7.76
C LEU A 224 -12.68 -22.90 -8.68
N ALA A 225 -13.05 -24.11 -8.25
CA ALA A 225 -14.00 -24.94 -8.97
C ALA A 225 -15.37 -24.26 -9.06
N GLU A 226 -15.89 -23.72 -7.95
CA GLU A 226 -17.16 -22.97 -7.88
C GLU A 226 -17.16 -21.72 -8.76
N CYS A 227 -16.09 -20.91 -8.73
CA CYS A 227 -15.94 -19.74 -9.61
C CYS A 227 -15.92 -20.12 -11.09
N ASN A 228 -15.33 -21.27 -11.44
CA ASN A 228 -15.31 -21.78 -12.82
C ASN A 228 -16.66 -22.34 -13.29
N VAL A 229 -17.67 -22.52 -12.43
CA VAL A 229 -19.00 -23.04 -12.85
C VAL A 229 -19.98 -21.92 -13.24
N SER A 230 -19.60 -20.65 -13.12
CA SER A 230 -20.45 -19.53 -13.54
C SER A 230 -19.98 -19.00 -14.90
N PHE A 231 -20.45 -19.57 -16.03
CA PHE A 231 -20.86 -18.81 -17.23
C PHE A 231 -21.41 -19.65 -18.41
N ASP A 232 -22.13 -18.91 -19.25
CA ASP A 232 -22.90 -19.26 -20.46
C ASP A 232 -22.09 -19.93 -21.59
N PRO A 233 -22.55 -21.07 -22.16
CA PRO A 233 -21.89 -21.77 -23.26
C PRO A 233 -21.79 -21.01 -24.59
N GLU A 234 -22.38 -19.81 -24.75
CA GLU A 234 -22.25 -19.01 -25.99
C GLU A 234 -21.04 -18.04 -26.03
N LEU A 235 -20.40 -17.77 -24.89
CA LEU A 235 -19.18 -16.94 -24.82
C LEU A 235 -17.95 -17.85 -24.74
N ASP A 236 -17.37 -18.16 -25.91
CA ASP A 236 -16.18 -19.00 -26.13
C ASP A 236 -14.88 -18.35 -25.57
N LEU A 237 -14.87 -18.05 -24.28
CA LEU A 237 -13.74 -17.51 -23.51
C LEU A 237 -13.38 -18.47 -22.38
N VAL A 238 -13.12 -19.73 -22.74
CA VAL A 238 -12.51 -20.67 -21.80
C VAL A 238 -11.01 -20.45 -21.81
N SER A 239 -10.50 -19.74 -20.79
CA SER A 239 -9.15 -20.06 -20.29
C SER A 239 -9.30 -21.41 -19.59
N LYS A 240 -8.88 -22.50 -20.24
CA LYS A 240 -8.67 -23.77 -19.53
C LYS A 240 -7.74 -23.47 -18.34
N PRO A 241 -7.85 -24.15 -17.18
CA PRO A 241 -6.79 -24.07 -16.19
C PRO A 241 -5.46 -24.33 -16.92
N HIS A 242 -4.58 -23.34 -16.92
CA HIS A 242 -3.31 -23.44 -17.64
C HIS A 242 -2.58 -24.66 -17.08
N VAL A 243 -2.02 -25.52 -17.94
CA VAL A 243 -1.24 -26.71 -17.51
C VAL A 243 -0.14 -26.32 -16.50
N GLU A 244 0.39 -25.10 -16.62
CA GLU A 244 1.33 -24.47 -15.69
C GLU A 244 0.79 -24.40 -14.24
N ASP A 245 -0.51 -24.25 -14.04
CA ASP A 245 -1.16 -24.10 -12.75
C ASP A 245 -1.24 -25.43 -11.96
N GLU A 246 -1.24 -26.57 -12.68
CA GLU A 246 -1.14 -27.91 -12.08
C GLU A 246 0.31 -28.25 -11.70
N GLU A 247 1.28 -27.95 -12.57
CA GLU A 247 2.70 -28.21 -12.31
C GLU A 247 3.25 -27.40 -11.12
N LEU A 248 2.70 -26.20 -10.91
CA LEU A 248 3.03 -25.32 -9.78
C LEU A 248 2.24 -25.65 -8.51
N ASN A 249 1.23 -26.52 -8.56
CA ASN A 249 0.47 -26.97 -7.39
C ASN A 249 1.22 -28.03 -6.57
N ARG A 250 2.41 -27.66 -6.09
CA ARG A 250 3.30 -28.52 -5.30
C ARG A 250 4.09 -27.71 -4.29
N ASP A 251 4.74 -28.43 -3.39
CA ASP A 251 5.73 -27.82 -2.51
C ASP A 251 7.02 -27.45 -3.27
N LEU A 252 7.71 -26.42 -2.77
CA LEU A 252 9.06 -26.07 -3.21
C LEU A 252 10.04 -27.24 -2.98
N THR A 253 10.80 -27.57 -4.02
CA THR A 253 11.90 -28.54 -3.98
C THR A 253 13.04 -28.04 -3.10
N GLY A 254 13.94 -28.97 -2.70
CA GLY A 254 15.13 -28.60 -1.94
C GLY A 254 16.05 -27.62 -2.69
N MET A 255 16.13 -27.73 -4.01
CA MET A 255 16.97 -26.83 -4.82
C MET A 255 16.36 -25.43 -4.91
N GLU A 256 15.05 -25.33 -5.17
CA GLU A 256 14.34 -24.04 -5.18
C GLU A 256 14.49 -23.33 -3.84
N LYS A 257 14.31 -24.04 -2.71
CA LYS A 257 14.54 -23.50 -1.36
C LYS A 257 15.96 -22.97 -1.18
N HIS A 258 16.96 -23.67 -1.71
CA HIS A 258 18.36 -23.24 -1.64
C HIS A 258 18.60 -21.96 -2.47
N VAL A 259 18.06 -21.91 -3.68
CA VAL A 259 18.13 -20.73 -4.57
C VAL A 259 17.45 -19.53 -3.94
N ILE A 260 16.21 -19.68 -3.46
CA ILE A 260 15.46 -18.63 -2.77
C ILE A 260 16.26 -18.10 -1.57
N ARG A 261 16.83 -18.99 -0.76
CA ARG A 261 17.68 -18.60 0.36
C ARG A 261 18.87 -17.77 -0.12
N TYR A 262 19.61 -18.26 -1.11
CA TYR A 262 20.76 -17.55 -1.66
C TYR A 262 20.41 -16.16 -2.19
N LEU A 263 19.34 -16.05 -2.99
CA LEU A 263 18.88 -14.78 -3.55
C LEU A 263 18.45 -13.81 -2.44
N SER A 264 17.71 -14.28 -1.43
CA SER A 264 17.32 -13.45 -0.28
C SER A 264 18.54 -12.92 0.50
N GLU A 265 19.57 -13.74 0.68
CA GLU A 265 20.82 -13.31 1.33
C GLU A 265 21.62 -12.33 0.46
N CYS A 266 21.51 -12.42 -0.87
CA CYS A 266 22.12 -11.46 -1.78
C CYS A 266 21.41 -10.10 -1.75
N VAL A 267 20.07 -10.07 -1.67
CA VAL A 267 19.29 -8.82 -1.53
C VAL A 267 19.74 -8.00 -0.32
N LEU A 268 19.99 -8.67 0.81
CA LEU A 268 20.45 -8.01 2.03
C LEU A 268 21.83 -7.34 1.91
N ILE A 269 22.74 -7.93 1.13
CA ILE A 269 24.14 -7.47 1.03
C ILE A 269 24.32 -6.49 -0.13
N ASN A 270 23.52 -6.62 -1.17
CA ASN A 270 23.66 -5.86 -2.39
C ASN A 270 23.15 -4.43 -2.22
N LYS A 271 24.07 -3.47 -2.05
CA LYS A 271 23.75 -2.04 -1.89
C LYS A 271 23.30 -1.36 -3.18
N ARG A 272 23.39 -2.03 -4.33
CA ARG A 272 22.87 -1.49 -5.58
C ARG A 272 21.35 -1.62 -5.58
N PRO A 273 20.62 -0.64 -6.14
CA PRO A 273 19.18 -0.76 -6.31
C PRO A 273 18.84 -2.09 -6.97
N ILE A 274 17.71 -2.68 -6.58
CA ILE A 274 17.06 -3.76 -7.33
C ILE A 274 16.47 -3.10 -8.59
N ALA A 275 17.34 -2.63 -9.47
CA ALA A 275 16.95 -2.24 -10.80
C ALA A 275 16.64 -3.56 -11.52
N MET A 276 15.41 -3.65 -12.02
CA MET A 276 14.98 -4.66 -12.98
C MET A 276 16.13 -4.94 -13.96
N PRO A 277 16.39 -6.20 -14.34
CA PRO A 277 17.15 -6.39 -15.56
C PRO A 277 16.42 -5.62 -16.66
N ASP A 278 17.14 -4.71 -17.30
CA ASP A 278 16.70 -3.78 -18.35
C ASP A 278 16.39 -4.56 -19.64
N THR A 279 15.52 -5.55 -19.53
CA THR A 279 15.26 -6.61 -20.50
C THR A 279 13.77 -6.91 -20.52
N GLU A 280 13.22 -7.16 -21.70
CA GLU A 280 11.81 -7.55 -21.91
C GLU A 280 11.40 -8.85 -21.17
N TYR A 281 12.37 -9.56 -20.57
CA TYR A 281 12.19 -10.85 -19.93
C TYR A 281 12.56 -10.84 -18.44
N VAL A 282 11.62 -11.29 -17.60
CA VAL A 282 11.84 -11.56 -16.18
C VAL A 282 11.98 -13.07 -16.01
N PRO A 283 13.12 -13.59 -15.48
CA PRO A 283 13.37 -15.02 -15.37
C PRO A 283 12.36 -15.70 -14.43
N SER A 284 12.09 -16.98 -14.65
CA SER A 284 11.35 -17.82 -13.70
C SER A 284 12.24 -18.33 -12.56
N LEU A 285 11.64 -18.83 -11.48
CA LEU A 285 12.37 -19.53 -10.43
C LEU A 285 13.13 -20.75 -10.99
N ALA A 286 12.57 -21.44 -11.99
CA ALA A 286 13.22 -22.58 -12.64
C ALA A 286 14.48 -22.15 -13.41
N ASP A 287 14.44 -21.00 -14.10
CA ASP A 287 15.62 -20.47 -14.80
C ASP A 287 16.75 -20.13 -13.83
N TRP A 288 16.41 -19.58 -12.66
CA TRP A 288 17.39 -19.35 -11.59
C TRP A 288 18.00 -20.65 -11.07
N VAL A 289 17.19 -21.69 -10.90
CA VAL A 289 17.67 -23.02 -10.51
C VAL A 289 18.63 -23.58 -11.56
N GLU A 290 18.28 -23.49 -12.84
CA GLU A 290 19.14 -23.95 -13.92
C GLU A 290 20.47 -23.17 -13.97
N CYS A 291 20.39 -21.84 -13.94
CA CYS A 291 21.55 -20.96 -13.97
C CYS A 291 22.50 -21.26 -12.79
N LEU A 292 21.99 -21.25 -11.56
CA LEU A 292 22.81 -21.45 -10.37
C LEU A 292 23.34 -22.88 -10.23
N ASN A 293 22.66 -23.88 -10.79
CA ASN A 293 23.20 -25.26 -10.83
C ASN A 293 24.47 -25.37 -11.68
N ARG A 294 24.68 -24.48 -12.65
CA ARG A 294 25.90 -24.43 -13.48
C ARG A 294 27.06 -23.73 -12.76
N VAL A 295 26.80 -23.02 -11.66
CA VAL A 295 27.80 -22.26 -10.91
C VAL A 295 28.44 -23.14 -9.82
N PRO A 296 29.78 -23.20 -9.73
CA PRO A 296 30.47 -23.93 -8.68
C PRO A 296 30.07 -23.45 -7.28
N ARG A 297 29.91 -24.41 -6.36
CA ARG A 297 29.62 -24.15 -4.95
C ARG A 297 30.90 -24.24 -4.12
N ILE A 298 30.98 -23.42 -3.07
CA ILE A 298 32.00 -23.50 -2.03
C ILE A 298 31.28 -23.91 -0.75
N ASP A 299 31.70 -25.03 -0.15
CA ASP A 299 31.09 -25.61 1.04
C ASP A 299 29.56 -25.79 0.93
N GLY A 300 29.11 -26.21 -0.25
CA GLY A 300 27.70 -26.46 -0.53
C GLY A 300 26.84 -25.21 -0.77
N THR A 301 27.42 -24.01 -0.79
CA THR A 301 26.71 -22.74 -1.02
C THR A 301 27.32 -21.94 -2.18
N TRP A 302 26.54 -21.02 -2.76
CA TRP A 302 27.07 -20.07 -3.74
C TRP A 302 27.67 -18.85 -3.05
N ARG A 303 28.76 -18.33 -3.63
CA ARG A 303 29.38 -17.09 -3.15
C ARG A 303 28.39 -15.95 -3.30
N LYS A 304 28.05 -15.27 -2.20
CA LYS A 304 27.22 -14.06 -2.20
C LYS A 304 27.91 -12.96 -3.00
N LYS A 305 27.15 -12.23 -3.82
CA LYS A 305 27.67 -11.17 -4.70
C LYS A 305 26.91 -9.86 -4.45
N ASP A 306 27.60 -8.73 -4.55
CA ASP A 306 27.09 -7.35 -4.46
C ASP A 306 27.05 -6.66 -5.85
N LYS A 307 26.90 -7.47 -6.91
CA LYS A 307 26.85 -7.02 -8.31
C LYS A 307 25.44 -6.64 -8.75
N SER A 308 25.28 -6.03 -9.93
CA SER A 308 23.94 -5.81 -10.47
C SER A 308 23.17 -7.12 -10.66
N TRP A 309 21.83 -7.10 -10.56
CA TRP A 309 21.01 -8.30 -10.70
C TRP A 309 21.12 -8.93 -12.09
N LYS A 310 21.32 -8.11 -13.13
CA LYS A 310 21.70 -8.56 -14.47
C LYS A 310 23.00 -9.39 -14.43
N GLU A 311 24.05 -8.90 -13.78
CA GLU A 311 25.28 -9.67 -13.61
C GLU A 311 25.10 -10.92 -12.73
N HIS A 312 24.15 -10.93 -11.80
CA HIS A 312 23.85 -12.15 -11.02
C HIS A 312 23.32 -13.27 -11.92
N PHE A 313 22.35 -12.96 -12.78
CA PHE A 313 21.70 -13.94 -13.66
C PHE A 313 22.58 -14.35 -14.86
N TYR A 314 23.21 -13.38 -15.54
CA TYR A 314 23.98 -13.62 -16.76
C TYR A 314 25.46 -13.99 -16.53
N THR A 315 25.84 -14.50 -15.34
CA THR A 315 27.24 -14.93 -15.08
C THR A 315 27.69 -16.21 -15.80
N THR A 316 26.90 -16.71 -16.76
CA THR A 316 27.24 -17.90 -17.56
C THR A 316 27.78 -17.46 -18.94
N PRO A 317 28.92 -17.98 -19.41
CA PRO A 317 29.34 -17.76 -20.80
C PRO A 317 28.29 -18.37 -21.73
N GLY A 318 27.66 -17.56 -22.60
CA GLY A 318 26.78 -18.04 -23.67
C GLY A 318 25.30 -17.63 -23.62
N LEU A 319 24.94 -16.59 -22.85
CA LEU A 319 23.62 -15.93 -22.94
C LEU A 319 23.74 -14.46 -23.41
N ASP A 320 24.79 -14.17 -24.19
CA ASP A 320 24.85 -13.00 -25.08
C ASP A 320 24.30 -13.39 -26.46
#